data_AF-A0A7W7ZI23-F1
#
_entry.id   AF-A0A7W7ZI23-F1
#
_cell.length_a   1.000
_cell.length_b   1.000
_cell.length_c   1.000
_cell.angle_alpha   90.00
_cell.angle_beta   90.00
_cell.angle_gamma   90.00
#
_symmetry.space_group_name_H-M   'P 1'
#
loop_
_entity.id
_entity.type
_entity.pdbx_description
1 polymer ?
#
loop_
_entity_poly.entity_id
_entity_poly.type
_entity_poly.pdbx_seq_one_letter_code
_entity_poly.pdbx_strand_id
1 'polypeptide(L)'
;MSRTMIGETFTRNESVPKHGDTPFPQTYLEKLAAWVSDRDLPFLVLSIGMAVMLLWAGTYKMTAPGAEGIIPLVSHSPLISWHFKLFGPYVGSDLIGTTEVIAALLILTGYFKPAVGIVGGVIASVMFFTTSTMLLSTPDTTVSVHGMRYMNFLGLFLYKDVISFGASLLLISAFGKRAIGTR
;
A
#
# COMPACT_ATOMS: atom_id res chain seq x y z
N MET A 1 3.68 56.21 8.80
CA MET A 1 3.70 54.81 9.29
C MET A 1 2.64 54.04 8.52
N SER A 2 2.92 53.68 7.28
CA SER A 2 3.40 52.37 6.81
C SER A 2 2.49 51.20 7.21
N ARG A 3 1.87 50.63 6.17
CA ARG A 3 0.97 49.47 6.13
C ARG A 3 1.65 48.20 6.64
N THR A 4 0.88 47.26 7.19
CA THR A 4 1.05 45.85 6.83
C THR A 4 -0.29 45.11 6.92
N MET A 5 -0.85 44.79 5.75
CA MET A 5 -1.83 43.72 5.58
C MET A 5 -1.07 42.39 5.68
N ILE A 6 -1.42 41.55 6.64
CA ILE A 6 -0.95 40.16 6.74
C ILE A 6 -2.20 39.29 6.75
N GLY A 7 -2.37 38.45 5.73
CA GLY A 7 -3.46 37.49 5.71
C GLY A 7 -3.75 36.77 4.39
N GLU A 8 -3.15 37.16 3.27
CA GLU A 8 -3.30 36.43 2.00
C GLU A 8 -2.01 35.70 1.62
N THR A 9 -1.80 34.49 2.13
CA THR A 9 -0.93 33.50 1.45
C THR A 9 -1.05 32.14 2.12
N PHE A 10 -1.81 31.20 1.54
CA PHE A 10 -1.37 29.84 1.19
C PHE A 10 -2.51 29.01 0.61
N THR A 11 -3.10 29.45 -0.50
CA THR A 11 -3.81 28.56 -1.42
C THR A 11 -3.05 28.58 -2.75
N ARG A 12 -1.76 28.25 -2.72
CA ARG A 12 -1.06 27.95 -3.96
C ARG A 12 -1.47 26.53 -4.34
N ASN A 13 -2.54 26.48 -5.12
CA ASN A 13 -2.88 25.33 -5.96
C ASN A 13 -1.72 25.18 -6.96
N GLU A 14 -0.59 24.63 -6.50
CA GLU A 14 0.50 24.19 -7.37
C GLU A 14 0.03 22.91 -8.05
N SER A 15 -0.96 23.04 -8.93
CA SER A 15 -1.15 22.07 -9.99
C SER A 15 0.19 21.96 -10.71
N VAL A 16 0.76 20.76 -10.76
CA VAL A 16 1.93 20.47 -11.58
C VAL A 16 1.70 21.11 -12.95
N PRO A 17 2.63 21.94 -13.46
CA PRO A 17 2.45 22.62 -14.75
C PRO A 17 2.06 21.60 -15.81
N LYS A 18 1.01 21.88 -16.58
CA LYS A 18 0.60 20.96 -17.63
C LYS A 18 1.69 20.92 -18.70
N HIS A 19 1.86 19.77 -19.32
CA HIS A 19 2.95 19.38 -20.23
C HIS A 19 3.25 20.38 -21.38
N GLY A 20 2.35 21.34 -21.67
CA GLY A 20 2.52 22.37 -22.70
C GLY A 20 3.17 23.69 -22.24
N ASP A 21 3.42 23.88 -20.94
CA ASP A 21 3.81 25.21 -20.40
C ASP A 21 5.34 25.39 -20.23
N THR A 22 6.17 24.41 -20.60
CA THR A 22 7.63 24.51 -20.45
C THR A 22 8.28 25.27 -21.61
N PRO A 23 8.95 26.40 -21.37
CA PRO A 23 9.55 27.23 -22.43
C PRO A 23 10.81 26.65 -23.09
N PHE A 24 11.21 25.41 -22.75
CA PHE A 24 12.41 24.75 -23.25
C PHE A 24 12.09 23.47 -24.05
N PRO A 25 12.90 23.12 -25.07
CA PRO A 25 12.73 21.88 -25.82
C PRO A 25 12.94 20.66 -24.91
N GLN A 26 11.92 19.81 -24.82
CA GLN A 26 11.92 18.68 -23.89
C GLN A 26 12.83 17.53 -24.35
N THR A 27 13.48 16.89 -23.38
CA THR A 27 14.28 15.68 -23.59
C THR A 27 13.40 14.44 -23.78
N TYR A 28 13.97 13.35 -24.31
CA TYR A 28 13.26 12.08 -24.43
C TYR A 28 12.84 11.49 -23.07
N LEU A 29 13.61 11.75 -22.01
CA LEU A 29 13.30 11.30 -20.65
C LEU A 29 12.07 12.03 -20.07
N GLU A 30 11.94 13.33 -20.34
CA GLU A 30 10.78 14.13 -19.92
C GLU A 30 9.51 13.71 -20.66
N LYS A 31 9.61 13.45 -21.96
CA LYS A 31 8.48 12.92 -22.76
C LYS A 31 8.01 11.57 -22.25
N LEU A 32 8.94 10.69 -21.85
CA LEU A 32 8.59 9.39 -21.26
C LEU A 32 7.88 9.58 -19.91
N ALA A 33 8.42 10.42 -19.03
CA ALA A 33 7.82 10.69 -17.73
C ALA A 33 6.40 11.26 -17.86
N ALA A 34 6.21 12.21 -18.78
CA ALA A 34 4.90 12.76 -19.10
C ALA A 34 3.94 11.69 -19.65
N TRP A 35 4.42 10.85 -20.59
CA TRP A 35 3.61 9.76 -21.14
C TRP A 35 3.09 8.78 -20.08
N VAL A 36 3.92 8.49 -19.07
CA VAL A 36 3.55 7.64 -17.91
C VAL A 36 2.51 8.33 -17.03
N SER A 37 2.71 9.63 -16.75
CA SER A 37 1.80 10.42 -15.90
C SER A 37 0.45 10.67 -16.57
N ASP A 38 0.43 11.05 -17.85
CA ASP A 38 -0.77 11.42 -18.60
C ASP A 38 -1.76 10.26 -18.74
N ARG A 39 -1.26 9.02 -18.70
CA ARG A 39 -2.07 7.79 -18.74
C ARG A 39 -2.45 7.25 -17.38
N ASP A 40 -2.04 7.93 -16.30
CA ASP A 40 -2.30 7.50 -14.92
C ASP A 40 -1.79 6.07 -14.66
N LEU A 41 -0.72 5.67 -15.36
CA LEU A 41 -0.18 4.31 -15.32
C LEU A 41 0.29 3.91 -13.92
N PRO A 42 0.98 4.76 -13.14
CA PRO A 42 1.38 4.39 -11.79
C PRO A 42 0.17 4.04 -10.93
N PHE A 43 -0.92 4.81 -11.01
CA PHE A 43 -2.13 4.50 -10.28
C PHE A 43 -2.70 3.15 -10.75
N LEU A 44 -2.93 2.96 -12.05
CA LEU A 44 -3.54 1.74 -12.59
C LEU A 44 -2.75 0.48 -12.24
N VAL A 45 -1.43 0.52 -12.40
CA VAL A 45 -0.57 -0.61 -12.09
C VAL A 45 -0.57 -0.91 -10.60
N LEU A 46 -0.48 0.12 -9.75
CA LEU A 46 -0.50 -0.06 -8.30
C LEU A 46 -1.85 -0.57 -7.81
N SER A 47 -2.98 0.00 -8.24
CA SER A 47 -4.30 -0.38 -7.74
C SER A 47 -4.72 -1.77 -8.23
N ILE A 48 -4.52 -2.07 -9.51
CA ILE A 48 -4.86 -3.40 -10.07
C ILE A 48 -3.90 -4.45 -9.51
N GLY A 49 -2.60 -4.19 -9.50
CA GLY A 49 -1.60 -5.09 -8.93
C GLY A 49 -1.86 -5.37 -7.46
N MET A 50 -2.19 -4.33 -6.67
CA MET A 50 -2.57 -4.47 -5.27
C MET A 50 -3.83 -5.31 -5.09
N ALA A 51 -4.89 -5.03 -5.86
CA ALA A 51 -6.14 -5.77 -5.75
C ALA A 51 -5.97 -7.26 -6.10
N VAL A 52 -5.26 -7.56 -7.19
CA VAL A 52 -4.96 -8.95 -7.59
C VAL A 52 -4.13 -9.66 -6.53
N MET A 53 -3.06 -9.01 -6.03
CA MET A 53 -2.22 -9.59 -4.97
C MET A 53 -3.03 -9.89 -3.70
N LEU A 54 -3.87 -8.96 -3.25
CA LEU A 54 -4.68 -9.13 -2.04
C LEU A 54 -5.77 -10.19 -2.21
N LEU A 55 -6.44 -10.27 -3.37
CA LEU A 55 -7.41 -11.32 -3.64
C LEU A 55 -6.75 -12.71 -3.64
N TRP A 56 -5.61 -12.84 -4.33
CA TRP A 56 -4.88 -14.10 -4.43
C TRP A 56 -4.30 -14.53 -3.07
N ALA A 57 -3.61 -13.63 -2.38
CA ALA A 57 -3.03 -13.92 -1.07
C ALA A 57 -4.11 -14.17 -0.01
N GLY A 58 -5.20 -13.39 -0.03
CA GLY A 58 -6.27 -13.49 0.95
C GLY A 58 -7.04 -14.79 0.84
N THR A 59 -7.43 -15.17 -0.38
CA THR A 59 -8.09 -16.47 -0.61
C THR A 59 -7.16 -17.64 -0.29
N TYR A 60 -5.86 -17.54 -0.57
CA TYR A 60 -4.91 -18.59 -0.20
C TYR A 60 -4.80 -18.77 1.32
N LYS A 61 -4.83 -17.68 2.11
CA LYS A 61 -4.80 -17.73 3.60
C LYS A 61 -6.00 -18.47 4.20
N MET A 62 -7.11 -18.59 3.46
CA MET A 62 -8.30 -19.35 3.89
C MET A 62 -8.19 -20.86 3.62
N THR A 63 -7.03 -21.32 3.15
CA THR A 63 -6.72 -22.74 2.97
C THR A 63 -5.84 -23.23 4.12
N ALA A 64 -5.89 -24.52 4.46
CA ALA A 64 -5.00 -25.11 5.45
C ALA A 64 -3.50 -24.79 5.20
N PRO A 65 -2.93 -25.00 3.99
CA PRO A 65 -1.52 -24.67 3.74
C PRO A 65 -1.24 -23.16 3.81
N GLY A 66 -2.20 -22.31 3.44
CA GLY A 66 -2.05 -20.86 3.57
C GLY A 66 -2.05 -20.39 5.02
N ALA A 67 -2.92 -20.97 5.85
CA ALA A 67 -2.94 -20.71 7.29
C ALA A 67 -1.64 -21.16 7.95
N GLU A 68 -1.21 -22.40 7.71
CA GLU A 68 0.05 -22.95 8.22
C GLU A 68 1.26 -22.07 7.86
N GLY A 69 1.26 -21.51 6.65
CA GLY A 69 2.32 -20.60 6.19
C GLY A 69 2.44 -19.30 6.98
N ILE A 70 1.35 -18.79 7.57
CA ILE A 70 1.37 -17.53 8.34
C ILE A 70 1.40 -17.73 9.85
N ILE A 71 1.17 -18.95 10.35
CA ILE A 71 1.24 -19.26 11.79
C ILE A 71 2.51 -18.72 12.46
N PRO A 72 3.72 -19.01 11.97
CA PRO A 72 4.93 -18.51 12.63
C PRO A 72 5.00 -16.98 12.60
N LEU A 73 4.49 -16.33 11.55
CA LEU A 73 4.52 -14.87 11.41
C LEU A 73 3.59 -14.20 12.43
N VAL A 74 2.33 -14.63 12.47
CA VAL A 74 1.29 -14.02 13.31
C VAL A 74 1.53 -14.32 14.78
N SER A 75 2.02 -15.52 15.11
CA SER A 75 2.29 -15.93 16.50
C SER A 75 3.39 -15.09 17.15
N HIS A 76 4.35 -14.60 16.37
CA HIS A 76 5.42 -13.70 16.83
C HIS A 76 5.09 -12.22 16.62
N SER A 77 3.89 -11.87 16.16
CA SER A 77 3.48 -10.49 15.98
C SER A 77 3.04 -9.85 17.30
N PRO A 78 3.66 -8.74 17.75
CA PRO A 78 3.21 -8.04 18.95
C PRO A 78 1.84 -7.37 18.77
N LEU A 79 1.45 -7.06 17.53
CA LEU A 79 0.23 -6.32 17.22
C LEU A 79 -1.00 -7.21 17.06
N ILE A 80 -0.83 -8.40 16.50
CA ILE A 80 -1.96 -9.26 16.13
C ILE A 80 -1.90 -10.69 16.65
N SER A 81 -0.88 -11.14 17.40
CA SER A 81 -0.86 -12.51 17.94
C SER A 81 -2.06 -12.87 18.83
N TRP A 82 -2.74 -11.87 19.40
CA TRP A 82 -3.88 -12.07 20.30
C TRP A 82 -5.07 -12.78 19.63
N HIS A 83 -5.38 -12.50 18.36
CA HIS A 83 -6.57 -13.08 17.73
C HIS A 83 -6.40 -14.57 17.44
N PHE A 84 -5.16 -15.03 17.19
CA PHE A 84 -4.83 -16.46 17.09
C PHE A 84 -5.08 -17.18 18.41
N LYS A 85 -4.86 -16.51 19.55
CA LYS A 85 -5.15 -17.09 20.88
C LYS A 85 -6.65 -17.17 21.16
N LEU A 86 -7.46 -16.25 20.61
CA LEU A 86 -8.90 -16.21 20.83
C LEU A 86 -9.68 -17.13 19.89
N PHE A 87 -9.34 -17.15 18.61
CA PHE A 87 -10.11 -17.85 17.57
C PHE A 87 -9.42 -19.12 17.05
N GLY A 88 -8.16 -19.34 17.43
CA GLY A 88 -7.31 -20.36 16.83
C GLY A 88 -6.66 -19.90 15.52
N PRO A 89 -5.60 -20.59 15.07
CA PRO A 89 -4.79 -20.16 13.93
C PRO A 89 -5.53 -20.20 12.58
N TYR A 90 -6.43 -21.16 12.39
CA TYR A 90 -7.15 -21.31 11.12
C TYR A 90 -8.22 -20.24 10.94
N VAL A 91 -9.10 -20.06 11.94
CA VAL A 91 -10.09 -18.97 11.92
C VAL A 91 -9.40 -17.60 11.93
N GLY A 92 -8.30 -17.45 12.68
CA GLY A 92 -7.51 -16.23 12.64
C GLY A 92 -6.94 -15.94 11.24
N SER A 93 -6.44 -16.96 10.55
CA SER A 93 -6.00 -16.84 9.16
C SER A 93 -7.15 -16.46 8.22
N ASP A 94 -8.33 -17.05 8.39
CA ASP A 94 -9.52 -16.72 7.61
C ASP A 94 -9.92 -15.24 7.78
N LEU A 95 -9.82 -14.71 9.00
CA LEU A 95 -10.07 -13.30 9.28
C LEU A 95 -9.09 -12.39 8.53
N ILE A 96 -7.79 -12.70 8.58
CA ILE A 96 -6.77 -11.95 7.82
C ILE A 96 -7.08 -12.03 6.32
N GLY A 97 -7.31 -13.23 5.79
CA GLY A 97 -7.65 -13.41 4.37
C GLY A 97 -8.90 -12.65 3.96
N THR A 98 -9.91 -12.62 4.82
CA THR A 98 -11.16 -11.89 4.58
C THR A 98 -10.91 -10.40 4.53
N THR A 99 -10.07 -9.86 5.44
CA THR A 99 -9.70 -8.44 5.40
C THR A 99 -8.95 -8.06 4.13
N GLU A 100 -8.10 -8.94 3.59
CA GLU A 100 -7.39 -8.71 2.33
C GLU A 100 -8.35 -8.68 1.13
N VAL A 101 -9.29 -9.64 1.08
CA VAL A 101 -10.34 -9.67 0.04
C VAL A 101 -11.21 -8.41 0.11
N ILE A 102 -11.65 -8.00 1.30
CA ILE A 102 -12.44 -6.78 1.49
C ILE A 102 -11.66 -5.56 1.01
N ALA A 103 -10.39 -5.40 1.41
CA ALA A 103 -9.56 -4.27 0.99
C ALA A 103 -9.42 -4.21 -0.54
N ALA A 104 -9.21 -5.36 -1.20
CA ALA A 104 -9.13 -5.44 -2.65
C ALA A 104 -10.43 -5.00 -3.34
N LEU A 105 -11.57 -5.51 -2.88
CA LEU A 105 -12.88 -5.15 -3.42
C LEU A 105 -13.18 -3.66 -3.23
N LEU A 106 -12.79 -3.08 -2.10
CA LEU A 106 -12.94 -1.64 -1.83
C LEU A 106 -12.05 -0.80 -2.77
N ILE A 107 -10.80 -1.22 -3.00
CA ILE A 107 -9.89 -0.57 -3.97
C ILE A 107 -10.50 -0.61 -5.38
N LEU A 108 -11.00 -1.76 -5.82
CA LEU A 108 -11.63 -1.90 -7.15
C LEU A 108 -12.93 -1.08 -7.27
N THR A 109 -13.78 -1.12 -6.24
CA THR A 109 -15.01 -0.30 -6.20
C THR A 109 -14.69 1.19 -6.14
N GLY A 110 -13.51 1.55 -5.64
CA GLY A 110 -12.96 2.91 -5.61
C GLY A 110 -12.89 3.58 -6.99
N TYR A 111 -12.81 2.81 -8.07
CA TYR A 111 -12.86 3.34 -9.43
C TYR A 111 -14.19 4.04 -9.75
N PHE A 112 -15.29 3.55 -9.20
CA PHE A 112 -16.63 4.11 -9.39
C PHE A 112 -16.98 5.12 -8.28
N LYS A 113 -16.56 4.83 -7.04
CA LYS A 113 -16.79 5.68 -5.88
C LYS A 113 -15.48 5.91 -5.13
N PRO A 114 -14.70 6.97 -5.45
CA PRO A 114 -13.35 7.18 -4.91
C PRO A 114 -13.25 7.13 -3.38
N ALA A 115 -14.26 7.62 -2.67
CA ALA A 115 -14.31 7.53 -1.20
C ALA A 115 -14.21 6.09 -0.67
N VAL A 116 -14.74 5.10 -1.39
CA VAL A 116 -14.63 3.67 -1.03
C VAL A 116 -13.20 3.16 -1.25
N GLY A 117 -12.54 3.63 -2.31
CA GLY A 117 -11.13 3.32 -2.58
C GLY A 117 -10.19 3.85 -1.51
N ILE A 118 -10.50 5.02 -0.91
CA ILE A 118 -9.78 5.55 0.25
C ILE A 118 -9.85 4.57 1.42
N VAL A 119 -11.04 4.06 1.74
CA VAL A 119 -11.23 3.09 2.83
C VAL A 119 -10.44 1.81 2.56
N GLY A 120 -10.49 1.28 1.33
CA GLY A 120 -9.69 0.12 0.93
C GLY A 120 -8.19 0.36 1.08
N GLY A 121 -7.71 1.55 0.68
CA GLY A 121 -6.34 1.98 0.87
C GLY A 121 -5.92 2.06 2.33
N VAL A 122 -6.77 2.60 3.22
CA VAL A 122 -6.51 2.69 4.67
C VAL A 122 -6.41 1.31 5.30
N ILE A 123 -7.33 0.40 4.97
CA ILE A 123 -7.27 -0.99 5.46
C ILE A 123 -5.97 -1.65 5.00
N ALA A 124 -5.62 -1.51 3.71
CA ALA A 124 -4.36 -2.01 3.18
C ALA A 124 -3.14 -1.41 3.89
N SER A 125 -3.12 -0.10 4.15
CA SER A 125 -2.04 0.55 4.90
C SER A 125 -1.87 -0.03 6.30
N VAL A 126 -2.96 -0.23 7.04
CA VAL A 126 -2.90 -0.82 8.39
C VAL A 126 -2.40 -2.27 8.34
N MET A 127 -2.87 -3.07 7.37
CA MET A 127 -2.41 -4.45 7.20
C MET A 127 -0.91 -4.51 6.87
N PHE A 128 -0.45 -3.78 5.85
CA PHE A 128 0.96 -3.79 5.45
C PHE A 128 1.89 -3.21 6.50
N PHE A 129 1.46 -2.17 7.22
CA PHE A 129 2.19 -1.67 8.37
C PHE A 129 2.35 -2.79 9.40
N THR A 130 1.25 -3.44 9.78
CA THR A 130 1.24 -4.54 10.75
C THR A 130 2.15 -5.69 10.32
N THR A 131 2.05 -6.17 9.08
CA THR A 131 2.89 -7.27 8.59
C THR A 131 4.34 -6.88 8.44
N SER A 132 4.65 -5.64 8.04
CA SER A 132 6.04 -5.17 7.97
C SER A 132 6.75 -5.19 9.33
N THR A 133 6.03 -4.96 10.44
CA THR A 133 6.61 -5.10 11.79
C THR A 133 7.07 -6.52 12.10
N MET A 134 6.48 -7.53 11.45
CA MET A 134 6.85 -8.94 11.63
C MET A 134 8.25 -9.24 11.10
N LEU A 135 8.81 -8.41 10.22
CA LEU A 135 10.20 -8.54 9.77
C LEU A 135 11.17 -8.43 10.95
N LEU A 136 10.81 -7.62 11.95
CA LEU A 136 11.60 -7.39 13.15
C LEU A 136 11.27 -8.41 14.25
N SER A 137 10.01 -8.82 14.38
CA SER A 137 9.57 -9.65 15.50
C SER A 137 9.61 -11.16 15.23
N THR A 138 9.58 -11.58 13.96
CA THR A 138 9.60 -13.01 13.61
C THR A 138 11.04 -13.52 13.54
N PRO A 139 11.37 -14.63 14.24
CA PRO A 139 12.68 -15.27 14.12
C PRO A 139 12.87 -15.85 12.71
N ASP A 140 14.13 -16.13 12.35
CA ASP A 140 14.49 -16.82 11.12
C ASP A 140 14.01 -16.17 9.81
N THR A 141 13.78 -14.85 9.80
CA THR A 141 13.53 -14.08 8.57
C THR A 141 14.80 -13.74 7.80
N THR A 142 15.98 -13.94 8.42
CA THR A 142 17.28 -13.65 7.83
C THR A 142 18.28 -14.76 8.10
N VAL A 143 19.21 -14.96 7.18
CA VAL A 143 20.38 -15.84 7.33
C VAL A 143 21.66 -15.00 7.43
N SER A 144 22.61 -15.44 8.24
CA SER A 144 23.92 -14.78 8.36
C SER A 144 24.92 -15.43 7.41
N VAL A 145 25.53 -14.64 6.54
CA VAL A 145 26.57 -15.08 5.60
C VAL A 145 27.74 -14.13 5.75
N HIS A 146 28.90 -14.64 6.19
CA HIS A 146 30.12 -13.85 6.42
C HIS A 146 29.92 -12.61 7.31
N GLY A 147 29.06 -12.69 8.33
CA GLY A 147 28.79 -11.59 9.27
C GLY A 147 27.73 -10.59 8.80
N MET A 148 27.22 -10.71 7.56
CA MET A 148 26.12 -9.91 7.03
C MET A 148 24.81 -10.71 7.04
N ARG A 149 23.70 -10.08 7.43
CA ARG A 149 22.37 -10.70 7.43
C ARG A 149 21.65 -10.44 6.11
N TYR A 150 21.17 -11.51 5.48
CA TYR A 150 20.39 -11.47 4.24
C TYR A 150 18.99 -12.02 4.50
N MET A 151 17.97 -11.45 3.87
CA MET A 151 16.61 -11.97 3.97
C MET A 151 16.51 -13.30 3.23
N ASN A 152 15.92 -14.30 3.90
CA ASN A 152 15.55 -15.55 3.25
C ASN A 152 14.16 -15.41 2.60
N PHE A 153 13.57 -16.52 2.13
CA PHE A 153 12.26 -16.51 1.50
C PHE A 153 11.17 -15.89 2.40
N LEU A 154 11.19 -16.17 3.70
CA LEU A 154 10.24 -15.63 4.68
C LEU A 154 10.44 -14.13 4.89
N GLY A 155 11.69 -13.68 5.02
CA GLY A 155 12.02 -12.25 5.12
C GLY A 155 11.63 -11.47 3.86
N LEU A 156 11.89 -12.01 2.67
CA LEU A 156 11.50 -11.39 1.40
C LEU A 156 9.98 -11.31 1.24
N PHE A 157 9.26 -12.35 1.69
CA PHE A 157 7.80 -12.35 1.72
C PHE A 157 7.24 -11.20 2.57
N LEU A 158 7.87 -10.88 3.71
CA LEU A 158 7.48 -9.74 4.55
C LEU A 158 7.98 -8.40 4.00
N TYR A 159 9.16 -8.36 3.37
CA TYR A 159 9.75 -7.13 2.88
C TYR A 159 8.93 -6.47 1.77
N LYS A 160 8.25 -7.26 0.93
CA LYS A 160 7.33 -6.72 -0.09
C LYS A 160 6.27 -5.81 0.54
N ASP A 161 5.87 -6.09 1.78
CA ASP A 161 4.82 -5.33 2.46
C ASP A 161 5.29 -3.93 2.86
N VAL A 162 6.60 -3.69 3.01
CA VAL A 162 7.14 -2.34 3.22
C VAL A 162 6.88 -1.46 1.98
N ILE A 163 7.09 -2.02 0.79
CA ILE A 163 6.81 -1.33 -0.48
C ILE A 163 5.29 -1.19 -0.67
N SER A 164 4.53 -2.24 -0.38
CA SER A 164 3.06 -2.22 -0.47
C SER A 164 2.42 -1.22 0.51
N PHE A 165 3.03 -0.98 1.67
CA PHE A 165 2.63 0.09 2.58
C PHE A 165 2.73 1.45 1.90
N GLY A 166 3.88 1.78 1.30
CA GLY A 166 4.04 3.01 0.52
C GLY A 166 3.05 3.10 -0.65
N ALA A 167 2.85 2.01 -1.39
CA ALA A 167 1.87 1.95 -2.47
C ALA A 167 0.44 2.22 -1.99
N SER A 168 0.04 1.67 -0.84
CA SER A 168 -1.30 1.91 -0.28
C SER A 168 -1.54 3.38 0.09
N LEU A 169 -0.51 4.08 0.60
CA LEU A 169 -0.58 5.52 0.88
C LEU A 169 -0.74 6.34 -0.42
N LEU A 170 -0.05 5.94 -1.50
CA LEU A 170 -0.22 6.55 -2.81
C LEU A 170 -1.64 6.32 -3.36
N LEU A 171 -2.22 5.13 -3.14
CA LEU A 171 -3.60 4.85 -3.53
C LEU A 171 -4.60 5.70 -2.74
N ILE A 172 -4.40 5.88 -1.42
CA ILE A 172 -5.21 6.80 -0.60
C ILE A 172 -5.17 8.22 -1.18
N SER A 173 -3.96 8.72 -1.48
CA SER A 173 -3.78 10.06 -2.07
C SER A 173 -4.47 10.17 -3.43
N ALA A 174 -4.31 9.18 -4.31
CA ALA A 174 -4.90 9.17 -5.64
C ALA A 174 -6.43 9.11 -5.60
N PHE A 175 -7.03 8.25 -4.78
CA PHE A 175 -8.47 8.23 -4.58
C PHE A 175 -8.98 9.50 -3.90
N GLY A 176 -8.23 10.08 -2.96
CA GLY A 176 -8.53 11.36 -2.32
C GLY A 176 -8.68 12.51 -3.31
N LYS A 177 -7.70 12.66 -4.22
CA LYS A 177 -7.76 13.64 -5.32
C LYS A 177 -9.00 13.45 -6.19
N ARG A 178 -9.31 12.20 -6.55
CA ARG A 178 -10.52 11.86 -7.32
C ARG A 178 -11.82 12.11 -6.57
N ALA A 179 -11.84 11.95 -5.25
CA ALA A 179 -13.02 12.19 -4.42
C ALA A 179 -13.34 13.70 -4.29
N ILE A 180 -12.31 14.53 -4.21
CA ILE A 180 -12.43 16.00 -4.03
C ILE A 180 -12.59 16.71 -5.38
N GLY A 181 -12.37 16.02 -6.50
CA GLY A 181 -12.49 16.59 -7.85
C GLY A 181 -11.27 17.37 -8.32
N THR A 182 -10.16 17.31 -7.60
CA THR A 182 -8.88 17.92 -7.97
C THR A 182 -8.09 16.97 -8.87
N ARG A 183 -8.27 17.10 -10.19
CA ARG A 183 -7.40 16.47 -11.20
C ARG A 183 -6.15 17.30 -11.42
#